data_AF-A0A948WA17-F1
#
_entry.id   AF-A0A948WA17-F1
#
_cell.length_a   1.000
_cell.length_b   1.000
_cell.length_c   1.000
_cell.angle_alpha   90.00
_cell.angle_beta   90.00
_cell.angle_gamma   90.00
#
_symmetry.space_group_name_H-M   'P 1'
#
loop_
_entity.id
_entity.type
_entity.pdbx_description
1 polymer ?
#
loop_
_entity_poly.entity_id
_entity_poly.type
_entity_poly.pdbx_seq_one_letter_code
_entity_poly.pdbx_strand_id
1 'polypeptide(L)' 'MAVPDFAHLHVHTEYSMLDGAVRIADLMRKVSESGMKAVGMT' A
#
# COMPACT_ATOMS: atom_id res chain seq x y z
N MET A 1 12.03 -20.04 11.38
CA MET A 1 10.60 -19.89 11.04
C MET A 1 10.52 -18.76 10.02
N ALA A 2 10.04 -19.02 8.80
CA ALA A 2 9.92 -17.95 7.79
C ALA A 2 8.83 -16.98 8.22
N VAL A 3 9.11 -15.67 8.17
CA VAL A 3 8.07 -14.65 8.36
C VAL A 3 7.14 -14.73 7.14
N PRO A 4 5.82 -14.89 7.31
CA PRO A 4 4.90 -14.95 6.19
C PRO A 4 4.94 -13.62 5.41
N ASP A 5 4.99 -13.71 4.09
CA ASP A 5 4.85 -12.54 3.22
C ASP A 5 3.46 -11.92 3.45
N PHE A 6 3.42 -10.61 3.70
CA PHE A 6 2.19 -9.85 3.93
C PHE A 6 2.03 -8.76 2.88
N ALA A 7 0.81 -8.60 2.37
CA ALA A 7 0.46 -7.57 1.41
C ALA A 7 -0.91 -6.96 1.75
N HIS A 8 -1.01 -5.63 1.74
CA HIS A 8 -2.29 -4.94 1.80
C HIS A 8 -2.94 -5.00 0.43
N LEU A 9 -4.16 -5.54 0.34
CA LEU A 9 -4.88 -5.68 -0.94
C LEU A 9 -6.04 -4.71 -1.12
N HIS A 10 -6.34 -3.92 -0.08
CA HIS A 10 -7.43 -2.96 -0.05
C HIS A 10 -6.86 -1.64 0.47
N VAL A 11 -6.49 -0.75 -0.44
CA VAL A 11 -5.90 0.55 -0.11
C VAL A 11 -6.53 1.60 -1.00
N HIS A 12 -7.07 2.64 -0.36
CA HIS A 12 -7.60 3.81 -1.01
C HIS A 12 -6.50 4.86 -1.18
N THR A 13 -6.32 5.34 -2.40
CA THR A 13 -5.38 6.43 -2.73
C THR A 13 -6.11 7.74 -2.93
N GLU A 14 -5.38 8.81 -3.23
CA GLU A 14 -5.88 10.16 -3.55
C GLU A 14 -6.96 10.20 -4.65
N TYR A 15 -7.11 9.15 -5.44
CA TYR A 15 -8.17 9.01 -6.44
C TYR A 15 -9.50 8.47 -5.88
N SER A 16 -9.53 8.07 -4.61
CA SER A 16 -10.73 7.58 -3.94
C SER A 16 -11.57 8.79 -3.52
N MET A 17 -12.70 9.00 -4.20
CA MET A 17 -13.47 10.26 -4.12
C MET A 17 -13.98 10.62 -2.71
N LEU A 18 -14.20 9.63 -1.85
CA LEU A 18 -14.76 9.84 -0.51
C LEU A 18 -13.68 9.95 0.56
N ASP A 19 -12.67 9.06 0.54
CA ASP A 19 -11.74 8.87 1.66
C ASP A 19 -10.25 8.83 1.25
N GLY A 20 -9.93 9.27 0.02
CA GLY A 20 -8.59 9.17 -0.57
C GLY A 20 -7.55 10.10 0.05
N ALA A 21 -6.94 9.70 1.17
CA ALA A 21 -5.94 10.51 1.87
C ALA A 21 -4.48 10.20 1.49
N VAL A 22 -4.21 9.10 0.78
CA VAL A 22 -2.84 8.60 0.53
C VAL A 22 -2.42 8.85 -0.91
N ARG A 23 -1.34 9.62 -1.11
CA ARG A 23 -0.74 9.83 -2.43
C ARG A 23 0.01 8.58 -2.90
N ILE A 24 -0.05 8.28 -4.19
CA ILE A 24 0.57 7.06 -4.74
C ILE A 24 2.08 7.04 -4.49
N ALA A 25 2.76 8.17 -4.68
CA ALA A 25 4.21 8.26 -4.48
C ALA A 25 4.63 7.95 -3.02
N ASP A 26 3.85 8.42 -2.05
CA ASP A 26 4.11 8.17 -0.63
C ASP A 26 3.81 6.72 -0.24
N LEU A 27 2.75 6.13 -0.81
CA LEU A 27 2.44 4.71 -0.66
C LEU A 27 3.58 3.82 -1.16
N MET A 28 4.08 4.07 -2.38
CA MET A 28 5.14 3.25 -2.97
C MET A 28 6.45 3.33 -2.18
N ARG A 29 6.81 4.53 -1.70
CA ARG A 29 7.97 4.71 -0.82
C ARG A 29 7.81 3.89 0.46
N LYS A 30 6.65 3.95 1.11
CA LYS A 30 6.38 3.22 2.36
C LYS A 30 6.40 1.71 2.18
N VAL A 31 5.85 1.21 1.08
CA VAL A 31 5.86 -0.22 0.72
C VAL A 31 7.30 -0.71 0.57
N SER A 32 8.13 0.04 -0.15
CA SER A 32 9.56 -0.27 -0.32
C SER A 32 10.32 -0.24 1.01
N GLU A 33 10.13 0.79 1.84
CA GLU A 33 10.78 0.90 3.16
C GLU A 33 10.40 -0.24 4.11
N SER A 34 9.18 -0.76 3.97
CA SER A 34 8.65 -1.85 4.80
C SER A 34 9.06 -3.24 4.30
N GLY A 35 9.78 -3.34 3.18
CA GLY A 35 10.17 -4.62 2.57
C GLY A 35 8.99 -5.41 1.99
N MET A 36 7.84 -4.76 1.77
CA MET A 36 6.67 -5.40 1.17
C MET A 36 6.88 -5.58 -0.33
N LYS A 37 6.62 -6.79 -0.84
CA LYS A 37 6.79 -7.14 -2.26
C LYS A 37 5.62 -6.69 -3.15
N ALA A 38 4.44 -6.47 -2.56
CA ALA A 38 3.23 -6.15 -3.28
C ALA A 38 2.27 -5.30 -2.44
N VAL A 39 1.44 -4.51 -3.13
CA VAL A 39 0.31 -3.76 -2.57
C VAL A 39 -0.81 -3.72 -3.61
N GLY A 40 -2.05 -3.86 -3.18
CA GLY A 40 -3.26 -3.70 -3.98
C GLY A 40 -3.94 -2.36 -3.71
N MET A 41 -4.44 -1.73 -4.76
CA MET A 41 -5.17 -0.46 -4.72
C MET A 41 -6.59 -0.69 -5.24
N THR A 42 -7.58 -0.14 -4.54
CA THR A 42 -9.03 -0.35 -4.76
C THR A 42 -9.79 0.94 -4.50
#